data_AF-A0A356K8B6-F1
#
_entry.id   AF-A0A356K8B6-F1
#
_cell.length_a   1.000
_cell.length_b   1.000
_cell.length_c   1.000
_cell.angle_alpha   90.00
_cell.angle_beta   90.00
_cell.angle_gamma   90.00
#
_symmetry.space_group_name_H-M   'P 1'
#
loop_
_entity.id
_entity.type
_entity.pdbx_description
1 polymer ?
#
loop_
_entity_poly.entity_id
_entity_poly.type
_entity_poly.pdbx_seq_one_letter_code
_entity_poly.pdbx_strand_id
1 'polypeptide(L)'
;MISSVAFLREPVKRRTMSWKDDVDELKRQIEMAEQMGGGDSVAFQHNRGKLTVRERIASLEDPGTFQEIGAITGTATWDGHQVSSLKPSNTVIGTCLIDGRKVAFSGGDFTIRGGASDAAIGNKNQFAEQYALDTRIPYIRLLDATGGSVKTFEKIGRTYLPGNSGTNISAELLQHVPVVSAVLGSVAGLPAVQACLCHFNVMVKGTSQVFVAGPKVVEQATGQTITKEELGDERTQLKNGVIMNLAETETDAISQIRRFLSYLPTSVWEMPPVTAPDDDPKRREESLLSVVPKDRRKIYEPRDVIHAVVDTESFFEIAPFYGRARVTGLARVNGMPCGVMANHPKFNGGSMDIAAGEKTLRILELCETFHLPLVYFADEPGFSVGPAQEKMGIVRAGARVVTTLARTQTPYICFIMRQLYGVAGGLHQRGGPGLYRRYAWPSTHGGSMHIEGGTAIAYKREIENADDPDAKREEIEARLQSISSPFRNAHAFGIEDIIDPRDTRPLLVDFLADSQRVIASQLGPVSGSSYRP
;
A
#
# COMPACT_ATOMS: atom_id res chain seq x y z
N MET A 1 -21.12 57.76 -78.68
CA MET A 1 -22.06 57.11 -77.75
C MET A 1 -21.46 55.79 -77.31
N ILE A 2 -20.79 55.78 -76.16
CA ILE A 2 -20.20 54.55 -75.57
C ILE A 2 -21.14 54.13 -74.44
N SER A 3 -21.64 52.90 -74.57
CA SER A 3 -22.56 52.24 -73.64
C SER A 3 -21.81 51.83 -72.37
N SER A 4 -22.32 52.23 -71.20
CA SER A 4 -21.84 51.80 -69.89
C SER A 4 -22.85 50.82 -69.31
N VAL A 5 -22.46 49.55 -69.21
CA VAL A 5 -23.21 48.50 -68.50
C VAL A 5 -22.60 48.41 -67.09
N ALA A 6 -23.34 48.89 -66.10
CA ALA A 6 -22.99 48.77 -64.70
C ALA A 6 -23.26 47.34 -64.21
N PHE A 7 -22.19 46.58 -63.94
CA PHE A 7 -22.28 45.32 -63.20
C PHE A 7 -22.43 45.62 -61.70
N LEU A 8 -23.63 45.43 -61.17
CA LEU A 8 -23.88 45.35 -59.73
C LEU A 8 -23.27 44.03 -59.22
N ARG A 9 -22.14 44.12 -58.53
CA ARG A 9 -21.61 43.01 -57.72
C ARG A 9 -22.42 42.93 -56.43
N GLU A 10 -23.16 41.84 -56.24
CA GLU A 10 -23.72 41.50 -54.93
C GLU A 10 -22.61 41.38 -53.88
N PRO A 11 -22.82 41.84 -52.64
CA PRO A 11 -21.86 41.63 -51.58
C PRO A 11 -21.86 40.14 -51.22
N VAL A 12 -20.79 39.44 -51.58
CA VAL A 12 -20.47 38.12 -51.03
C VAL A 12 -20.47 38.26 -49.52
N LYS A 13 -21.51 37.74 -48.84
CA LYS A 13 -21.50 37.57 -47.39
C LYS A 13 -20.25 36.75 -47.07
N ARG A 14 -19.21 37.39 -46.55
CA ARG A 14 -18.15 36.70 -45.83
C ARG A 14 -18.84 35.98 -44.68
N ARG A 15 -19.17 34.70 -44.86
CA ARG A 15 -19.39 33.77 -43.75
C ARG A 15 -18.15 33.92 -42.89
N THR A 16 -18.26 34.59 -41.76
CA THR A 16 -17.26 34.49 -40.69
C THR A 16 -17.13 33.00 -40.38
N MET A 17 -16.06 32.37 -40.87
CA MET A 17 -15.73 30.98 -40.57
C MET A 17 -15.45 30.90 -39.08
N SER A 18 -16.47 30.56 -38.31
CA SER A 18 -16.42 30.43 -36.88
C SER A 18 -16.36 28.94 -36.55
N TRP A 19 -15.49 28.56 -35.62
CA TRP A 19 -15.39 27.20 -35.08
C TRP A 19 -16.60 26.80 -34.20
N LYS A 20 -17.67 27.60 -34.20
CA LYS A 20 -18.84 27.37 -33.36
C LYS A 20 -19.48 26.02 -33.64
N ASP A 21 -19.65 25.68 -34.92
CA ASP A 21 -20.27 24.41 -35.32
C ASP A 21 -19.41 23.21 -34.88
N ASP A 22 -18.08 23.30 -35.01
CA ASP A 22 -17.14 22.26 -34.54
C ASP A 22 -17.15 22.12 -33.00
N VAL A 23 -17.27 23.23 -32.28
CA VAL A 23 -17.34 23.23 -30.80
C VAL A 23 -18.68 22.67 -30.32
N ASP A 24 -19.78 22.99 -31.00
CA ASP A 24 -21.10 22.43 -30.66
C ASP A 24 -21.16 20.93 -31.00
N GLU A 25 -20.48 20.49 -32.07
CA GLU A 25 -20.27 19.06 -32.38
C GLU A 25 -19.41 18.36 -31.32
N LEU A 26 -18.33 18.99 -30.85
CA LEU A 26 -17.50 18.47 -29.76
C LEU A 26 -18.33 18.24 -28.49
N LYS A 27 -19.18 19.20 -28.10
CA LYS A 27 -20.06 19.04 -26.93
C LYS A 27 -21.00 17.85 -27.10
N ARG A 28 -21.61 17.69 -28.28
CA ARG A 28 -22.47 16.56 -28.58
C ARG A 28 -21.74 15.22 -28.44
N GLN A 29 -20.49 15.14 -28.88
CA GLN A 29 -19.66 13.94 -28.73
C GLN A 29 -19.27 13.69 -27.26
N ILE A 30 -19.02 14.72 -26.46
CA ILE A 30 -18.78 14.60 -25.02
C ILE A 30 -20.03 14.05 -24.33
N GLU A 31 -21.21 14.60 -24.61
CA GLU A 31 -22.50 14.12 -24.08
C GLU A 31 -22.74 12.65 -24.44
N MET A 32 -22.38 12.22 -25.66
CA MET A 32 -22.42 10.80 -26.04
C MET A 32 -21.44 9.94 -25.22
N ALA A 33 -20.22 10.42 -25.00
CA ALA A 33 -19.22 9.68 -24.22
C ALA A 33 -19.59 9.56 -22.73
N GLU A 34 -20.30 10.55 -22.19
CA GLU A 34 -20.80 10.55 -20.81
C GLU A 34 -21.90 9.50 -20.57
N GLN A 35 -22.59 9.06 -21.62
CA GLN A 35 -23.56 7.96 -21.55
C GLN A 35 -22.92 6.58 -21.33
N MET A 36 -21.58 6.47 -21.42
CA MET A 36 -20.84 5.22 -21.16
C MET A 36 -21.35 4.04 -22.01
N GLY A 37 -21.68 2.90 -21.38
CA GLY A 37 -22.29 1.74 -22.01
C GLY A 37 -23.81 1.85 -22.26
N GLY A 38 -24.42 3.01 -22.02
CA GLY A 38 -25.85 3.27 -22.13
C GLY A 38 -26.65 2.94 -20.86
N GLY A 39 -27.90 3.42 -20.80
CA GLY A 39 -28.77 3.34 -19.61
C GLY A 39 -28.95 1.93 -19.04
N ASP A 40 -29.14 0.92 -19.90
CA ASP A 40 -29.32 -0.48 -19.46
C ASP A 40 -28.06 -1.04 -18.79
N SER A 41 -26.87 -0.75 -19.34
CA SER A 41 -25.58 -1.19 -18.80
C SER A 41 -25.27 -0.49 -17.48
N VAL A 42 -25.64 0.78 -17.34
CA VAL A 42 -25.53 1.56 -16.08
C VAL A 42 -26.47 1.00 -15.03
N ALA A 43 -27.74 0.77 -15.37
CA ALA A 43 -28.72 0.15 -14.46
C ALA A 43 -28.27 -1.25 -14.02
N PHE A 44 -27.70 -2.04 -14.92
CA PHE A 44 -27.10 -3.34 -14.58
C PHE A 44 -25.95 -3.23 -13.57
N GLN A 45 -25.08 -2.24 -13.73
CA GLN A 45 -23.98 -1.96 -12.78
C GLN A 45 -24.54 -1.58 -11.39
N HIS A 46 -25.49 -0.64 -11.35
CA HIS A 46 -26.12 -0.18 -10.10
C HIS A 46 -26.88 -1.29 -9.38
N ASN A 47 -27.59 -2.16 -10.11
CA ASN A 47 -28.31 -3.31 -9.54
C ASN A 47 -27.39 -4.33 -8.84
N ARG A 48 -26.07 -4.25 -9.07
CA ARG A 48 -25.06 -5.07 -8.38
C ARG A 48 -24.43 -4.36 -7.17
N GLY A 49 -24.97 -3.20 -6.79
CA GLY A 49 -24.46 -2.38 -5.69
C GLY A 49 -23.13 -1.70 -6.00
N LYS A 50 -22.85 -1.44 -7.28
CA LYS A 50 -21.59 -0.84 -7.74
C LYS A 50 -21.81 0.53 -8.35
N LEU A 51 -20.84 1.41 -8.17
CA LEU A 51 -20.83 2.69 -8.88
C LEU A 51 -20.28 2.52 -10.29
N THR A 52 -20.59 3.47 -11.16
CA THR A 52 -19.95 3.66 -12.45
C THR A 52 -18.58 4.33 -12.28
N VAL A 53 -17.73 4.26 -13.30
CA VAL A 53 -16.40 4.89 -13.25
C VAL A 53 -16.49 6.40 -13.02
N ARG A 54 -17.48 7.08 -13.60
CA ARG A 54 -17.65 8.54 -13.45
C ARG A 54 -18.12 8.92 -12.05
N GLU A 55 -19.01 8.13 -11.44
CA GLU A 55 -19.42 8.31 -10.04
C GLU A 55 -18.25 8.07 -9.06
N ARG A 56 -17.40 7.07 -9.33
CA ARG A 56 -16.17 6.82 -8.55
C ARG A 56 -15.21 8.01 -8.62
N ILE A 57 -15.03 8.60 -9.81
CA ILE A 57 -14.20 9.80 -10.00
C ILE A 57 -14.79 10.99 -9.25
N ALA A 58 -16.11 11.22 -9.36
CA ALA A 58 -16.79 12.30 -8.66
C ALA A 58 -16.67 12.19 -7.13
N SER A 59 -16.67 10.97 -6.58
CA SER A 59 -16.45 10.75 -5.15
C SER A 59 -14.98 10.87 -4.74
N LEU A 60 -14.04 10.70 -5.68
CA LEU A 60 -12.60 10.76 -5.43
C LEU A 60 -12.09 12.19 -5.45
N GLU A 61 -12.58 13.02 -6.39
CA GLU A 61 -12.10 14.38 -6.59
C GLU A 61 -12.50 15.36 -5.49
N ASP A 62 -11.75 16.44 -5.37
CA ASP A 62 -12.30 17.69 -4.85
C ASP A 62 -13.30 18.23 -5.88
N PRO A 63 -14.48 18.76 -5.46
CA PRO A 63 -15.58 19.04 -6.37
C PRO A 63 -15.21 19.90 -7.57
N GLY A 64 -15.46 19.39 -8.79
CA GLY A 64 -15.29 20.14 -10.04
C GLY A 64 -13.84 20.28 -10.52
N THR A 65 -12.95 19.40 -10.07
CA THR A 65 -11.52 19.47 -10.42
C THR A 65 -11.09 18.45 -11.47
N PHE A 66 -11.97 17.53 -11.83
CA PHE A 66 -11.76 16.50 -12.83
C PHE A 66 -11.55 17.11 -14.21
N GLN A 67 -10.43 16.73 -14.80
CA GLN A 67 -10.02 17.06 -16.16
C GLN A 67 -9.80 15.75 -16.91
N GLU A 68 -10.78 15.37 -17.74
CA GLU A 68 -10.71 14.16 -18.55
C GLU A 68 -9.69 14.32 -19.68
N ILE A 69 -8.87 13.30 -19.90
CA ILE A 69 -7.93 13.25 -21.03
C ILE A 69 -8.46 12.26 -22.07
N GLY A 70 -8.70 12.76 -23.28
CA GLY A 70 -9.24 11.98 -24.39
C GLY A 70 -10.71 11.59 -24.20
N ALA A 71 -11.56 12.54 -23.78
CA ALA A 71 -12.98 12.32 -23.48
C ALA A 71 -13.76 11.68 -24.63
N ILE A 72 -13.51 12.12 -25.87
CA ILE A 72 -14.19 11.60 -27.08
C ILE A 72 -13.47 10.37 -27.69
N THR A 73 -12.46 9.81 -27.03
CA THR A 73 -11.77 8.62 -27.54
C THR A 73 -12.74 7.43 -27.52
N GLY A 74 -13.00 6.86 -28.70
CA GLY A 74 -13.98 5.80 -28.86
C GLY A 74 -14.02 5.25 -30.28
N THR A 75 -14.95 4.35 -30.52
CA THR A 75 -15.32 3.92 -31.87
C THR A 75 -16.52 4.73 -32.33
N ALA A 76 -16.32 5.60 -33.32
CA ALA A 76 -17.36 6.45 -33.89
C ALA A 76 -17.93 5.85 -35.18
N THR A 77 -19.24 6.03 -35.40
CA THR A 77 -19.90 5.85 -36.69
C THR A 77 -20.11 7.22 -37.32
N TRP A 78 -19.87 7.34 -38.62
CA TRP A 78 -19.92 8.61 -39.34
C TRP A 78 -21.07 8.61 -40.35
N ASP A 79 -21.79 9.73 -40.43
CA ASP A 79 -22.70 10.07 -41.51
C ASP A 79 -22.17 11.34 -42.21
N GLY A 80 -21.51 11.14 -43.35
CA GLY A 80 -20.72 12.18 -43.99
C GLY A 80 -19.60 12.70 -43.08
N HIS A 81 -19.71 13.97 -42.67
CA HIS A 81 -18.74 14.64 -41.78
C HIS A 81 -19.19 14.72 -40.32
N GLN A 82 -20.36 14.18 -39.98
CA GLN A 82 -20.90 14.21 -38.62
C GLN A 82 -20.84 12.83 -37.95
N VAL A 83 -20.61 12.80 -36.64
CA VAL A 83 -20.60 11.55 -35.87
C VAL A 83 -22.04 11.12 -35.56
N SER A 84 -22.54 10.05 -36.15
CA SER A 84 -23.91 9.59 -35.87
C SER A 84 -24.01 8.89 -34.50
N SER A 85 -22.95 8.19 -34.08
CA SER A 85 -22.85 7.57 -32.76
C SER A 85 -21.39 7.45 -32.32
N LEU A 86 -21.15 7.54 -31.02
CA LEU A 86 -19.84 7.31 -30.42
C LEU A 86 -19.96 6.27 -29.32
N LYS A 87 -19.25 5.16 -29.46
CA LYS A 87 -19.01 4.24 -28.36
C LYS A 87 -17.71 4.62 -27.67
N PRO A 88 -17.74 5.17 -26.44
CA PRO A 88 -16.53 5.60 -25.76
C PRO A 88 -15.59 4.43 -25.45
N SER A 89 -14.32 4.74 -25.21
CA SER A 89 -13.35 3.80 -24.68
C SER A 89 -13.81 3.28 -23.31
N ASN A 90 -13.57 2.01 -23.02
CA ASN A 90 -13.85 1.41 -21.73
C ASN A 90 -12.90 1.85 -20.60
N THR A 91 -12.16 2.94 -20.80
CA THR A 91 -11.17 3.48 -19.87
C THR A 91 -11.29 5.00 -19.82
N VAL A 92 -11.57 5.52 -18.64
CA VAL A 92 -11.51 6.95 -18.33
C VAL A 92 -10.16 7.24 -17.70
N ILE A 93 -9.46 8.26 -18.19
CA ILE A 93 -8.20 8.74 -17.61
C ILE A 93 -8.30 10.25 -17.44
N GLY A 94 -7.52 10.78 -16.52
CA GLY A 94 -7.47 12.22 -16.32
C GLY A 94 -6.66 12.61 -15.11
N THR A 95 -6.88 13.84 -14.69
CA THR A 95 -6.37 14.38 -13.44
C THR A 95 -7.49 14.99 -12.62
N CYS A 96 -7.37 14.99 -11.31
CA CYS A 96 -8.22 15.76 -10.40
C CYS A 96 -7.37 16.28 -9.22
N LEU A 97 -7.99 17.04 -8.32
CA LEU A 97 -7.40 17.37 -7.02
C LEU A 97 -7.96 16.43 -5.94
N ILE A 98 -7.14 16.10 -4.95
CA ILE A 98 -7.51 15.43 -3.71
C ILE A 98 -6.88 16.23 -2.58
N ASP A 99 -7.70 16.84 -1.73
CA ASP A 99 -7.25 17.71 -0.64
C ASP A 99 -6.28 18.81 -1.15
N GLY A 100 -6.61 19.39 -2.31
CA GLY A 100 -5.83 20.42 -3.01
C GLY A 100 -4.63 19.89 -3.79
N ARG A 101 -4.32 18.59 -3.76
CA ARG A 101 -3.15 18.00 -4.42
C ARG A 101 -3.55 17.33 -5.72
N LYS A 102 -2.84 17.63 -6.81
CA LYS A 102 -3.11 17.05 -8.13
C LYS A 102 -2.72 15.57 -8.16
N VAL A 103 -3.61 14.74 -8.70
CA VAL A 103 -3.38 13.31 -8.93
C VAL A 103 -3.75 12.94 -10.37
N ALA A 104 -3.08 11.94 -10.92
CA ALA A 104 -3.49 11.28 -12.16
C ALA A 104 -4.20 9.97 -11.83
N PHE A 105 -5.08 9.52 -12.73
CA PHE A 105 -5.77 8.25 -12.53
C PHE A 105 -6.14 7.56 -13.84
N SER A 106 -6.44 6.27 -13.71
CA SER A 106 -7.20 5.50 -14.70
C SER A 106 -8.37 4.78 -14.02
N GLY A 107 -9.48 4.65 -14.73
CA GLY A 107 -10.63 3.90 -14.28
C GLY A 107 -11.24 3.06 -15.40
N GLY A 108 -11.46 1.78 -15.10
CA GLY A 108 -12.15 0.86 -16.00
C GLY A 108 -13.67 1.09 -15.98
N ASP A 109 -14.25 1.20 -17.16
CA ASP A 109 -15.71 1.26 -17.33
C ASP A 109 -16.27 -0.13 -17.65
N PHE A 110 -16.82 -0.79 -16.61
CA PHE A 110 -17.42 -2.11 -16.75
C PHE A 110 -18.68 -2.11 -17.64
N THR A 111 -19.37 -0.98 -17.77
CA THR A 111 -20.58 -0.87 -18.60
C THR A 111 -20.26 -1.07 -20.09
N ILE A 112 -18.99 -0.91 -20.48
CA ILE A 112 -18.51 -1.08 -21.85
C ILE A 112 -17.83 -2.44 -22.01
N ARG A 113 -18.59 -3.43 -22.50
CA ARG A 113 -18.11 -4.81 -22.75
C ARG A 113 -17.48 -5.47 -21.51
N GLY A 114 -17.95 -5.16 -20.30
CA GLY A 114 -17.42 -5.76 -19.07
C GLY A 114 -15.95 -5.38 -18.80
N GLY A 115 -15.50 -4.22 -19.30
CA GLY A 115 -14.11 -3.77 -19.17
C GLY A 115 -13.10 -4.63 -19.94
N ALA A 116 -13.52 -5.42 -20.93
CA ALA A 116 -12.64 -6.33 -21.65
C ALA A 116 -11.56 -5.61 -22.47
N SER A 117 -10.35 -6.19 -22.55
CA SER A 117 -9.21 -5.56 -23.22
C SER A 117 -9.42 -5.28 -24.71
N ASP A 118 -10.30 -6.02 -25.40
CA ASP A 118 -10.58 -5.80 -26.82
C ASP A 118 -11.46 -4.57 -27.09
N ALA A 119 -11.97 -3.93 -26.04
CA ALA A 119 -12.66 -2.64 -26.10
C ALA A 119 -11.73 -1.45 -25.76
N ALA A 120 -10.47 -1.73 -25.37
CA ALA A 120 -9.49 -0.69 -25.08
C ALA A 120 -9.06 0.01 -26.37
N ILE A 121 -8.88 1.32 -26.30
CA ILE A 121 -8.52 2.18 -27.45
C ILE A 121 -7.37 3.10 -27.01
N GLY A 122 -6.37 3.27 -27.89
CA GLY A 122 -5.37 4.34 -27.79
C GLY A 122 -4.40 4.28 -26.61
N ASN A 123 -4.15 3.09 -26.02
CA ASN A 123 -3.22 2.89 -24.89
C ASN A 123 -3.42 3.90 -23.72
N LYS A 124 -4.67 4.32 -23.45
CA LYS A 124 -5.00 5.37 -22.46
C LYS A 124 -4.37 5.13 -21.08
N ASN A 125 -4.38 3.90 -20.58
CA ASN A 125 -3.74 3.56 -19.29
C ASN A 125 -2.24 3.86 -19.29
N GLN A 126 -1.53 3.51 -20.36
CA GLN A 126 -0.09 3.77 -20.47
C GLN A 126 0.19 5.28 -20.53
N PHE A 127 -0.65 6.03 -21.23
CA PHE A 127 -0.56 7.49 -21.27
C PHE A 127 -0.72 8.09 -19.86
N ALA A 128 -1.72 7.64 -19.09
CA ALA A 128 -1.96 8.15 -17.74
C ALA A 128 -0.81 7.83 -16.77
N GLU A 129 -0.25 6.62 -16.86
CA GLU A 129 0.93 6.24 -16.08
C GLU A 129 2.17 7.07 -16.46
N GLN A 130 2.43 7.25 -17.76
CA GLN A 130 3.54 8.08 -18.22
C GLN A 130 3.35 9.53 -17.81
N TYR A 131 2.13 10.06 -17.91
CA TYR A 131 1.81 11.42 -17.48
C TYR A 131 2.08 11.60 -15.99
N ALA A 132 1.65 10.64 -15.15
CA ALA A 132 1.92 10.67 -13.71
C ALA A 132 3.42 10.67 -13.40
N LEU A 133 4.20 9.88 -14.14
CA LEU A 133 5.66 9.80 -13.99
C LEU A 133 6.35 11.12 -14.42
N ASP A 134 6.01 11.63 -15.61
CA ASP A 134 6.59 12.86 -16.17
C ASP A 134 6.28 14.09 -15.32
N THR A 135 5.06 14.15 -14.78
CA THR A 135 4.59 15.26 -13.93
C THR A 135 4.82 15.03 -12.45
N ARG A 136 5.30 13.84 -12.06
CA ARG A 136 5.64 13.45 -10.68
C ARG A 136 4.48 13.65 -9.72
N ILE A 137 3.28 13.22 -10.13
CA ILE A 137 2.08 13.27 -9.27
C ILE A 137 1.60 11.85 -8.92
N PRO A 138 0.89 11.67 -7.79
CA PRO A 138 0.34 10.37 -7.41
C PRO A 138 -0.54 9.77 -8.50
N TYR A 139 -0.56 8.44 -8.56
CA TYR A 139 -1.33 7.70 -9.53
C TYR A 139 -2.33 6.74 -8.87
N ILE A 140 -3.59 6.77 -9.32
CA ILE A 140 -4.68 5.93 -8.78
C ILE A 140 -5.27 5.06 -9.90
N ARG A 141 -5.37 3.75 -9.65
CA ARG A 141 -6.07 2.80 -10.54
C ARG A 141 -7.40 2.40 -9.93
N LEU A 142 -8.50 2.70 -10.62
CA LEU A 142 -9.86 2.25 -10.29
C LEU A 142 -10.18 1.01 -11.15
N LEU A 143 -9.97 -0.17 -10.58
CA LEU A 143 -9.98 -1.43 -11.32
C LEU A 143 -11.36 -2.11 -11.25
N ASP A 144 -11.98 -2.24 -12.41
CA ASP A 144 -13.21 -3.02 -12.64
C ASP A 144 -13.19 -3.54 -14.09
N ALA A 145 -12.22 -4.43 -14.37
CA ALA A 145 -11.88 -4.83 -15.72
C ALA A 145 -11.47 -6.31 -15.82
N THR A 146 -11.85 -6.92 -16.94
CA THR A 146 -11.47 -8.29 -17.28
C THR A 146 -10.30 -8.29 -18.27
N GLY A 147 -9.43 -9.30 -18.17
CA GLY A 147 -8.21 -9.41 -18.97
C GLY A 147 -8.42 -9.71 -20.46
N GLY A 148 -7.45 -10.42 -21.05
CA GLY A 148 -7.39 -10.70 -22.48
C GLY A 148 -8.65 -11.35 -23.05
N SER A 149 -8.98 -10.99 -24.31
CA SER A 149 -10.17 -11.45 -25.02
C SER A 149 -9.80 -12.16 -26.32
N VAL A 150 -10.30 -13.39 -26.51
CA VAL A 150 -10.06 -14.21 -27.72
C VAL A 150 -10.74 -13.65 -28.97
N LYS A 151 -11.75 -12.77 -28.81
CA LYS A 151 -12.37 -12.03 -29.92
C LYS A 151 -11.37 -11.16 -30.69
N THR A 152 -10.24 -10.83 -30.06
CA THR A 152 -9.14 -10.12 -30.72
C THR A 152 -8.59 -10.91 -31.91
N PHE A 153 -8.61 -12.25 -31.88
CA PHE A 153 -8.09 -13.08 -32.97
C PHE A 153 -8.90 -12.91 -34.26
N GLU A 154 -10.23 -12.83 -34.15
CA GLU A 154 -11.11 -12.55 -35.29
C GLU A 154 -10.83 -11.16 -35.87
N LYS A 155 -10.59 -10.16 -35.01
CA LYS A 155 -10.28 -8.78 -35.45
C LYS A 155 -8.95 -8.67 -36.20
N ILE A 156 -7.93 -9.41 -35.79
CA ILE A 156 -6.57 -9.31 -36.38
C ILE A 156 -6.23 -10.42 -37.37
N GLY A 157 -7.11 -11.41 -37.54
CA GLY A 157 -6.95 -12.53 -38.48
C GLY A 157 -5.85 -13.54 -38.13
N ARG A 158 -5.34 -13.52 -36.89
CA ARG A 158 -4.27 -14.42 -36.40
C ARG A 158 -4.21 -14.44 -34.88
N THR A 159 -3.43 -15.36 -34.33
CA THR A 159 -2.98 -15.29 -32.93
C THR A 159 -1.78 -14.36 -32.79
N TYR A 160 -1.42 -14.04 -31.55
CA TYR A 160 -0.24 -13.23 -31.22
C TYR A 160 0.42 -13.76 -29.94
N LEU A 161 1.71 -13.46 -29.79
CA LEU A 161 2.42 -13.67 -28.52
C LEU A 161 2.20 -12.44 -27.64
N PRO A 162 1.83 -12.59 -26.35
CA PRO A 162 1.60 -11.46 -25.47
C PRO A 162 2.89 -10.67 -25.24
N GLY A 163 2.79 -9.34 -25.37
CA GLY A 163 3.89 -8.41 -25.05
C GLY A 163 3.75 -7.83 -23.65
N ASN A 164 4.87 -7.39 -23.07
CA ASN A 164 4.92 -6.78 -21.73
C ASN A 164 4.91 -5.23 -21.76
N SER A 165 4.15 -4.66 -22.70
CA SER A 165 4.18 -3.22 -22.95
C SER A 165 3.56 -2.44 -21.77
N GLY A 166 4.28 -1.45 -21.25
CA GLY A 166 3.79 -0.53 -20.22
C GLY A 166 4.11 -0.94 -18.77
N THR A 167 4.41 -2.20 -18.48
CA THR A 167 4.75 -2.61 -17.09
C THR A 167 6.05 -2.01 -16.60
N ASN A 168 6.95 -1.63 -17.52
CA ASN A 168 8.16 -0.89 -17.20
C ASN A 168 7.83 0.47 -16.56
N ILE A 169 6.82 1.17 -17.08
CA ILE A 169 6.35 2.45 -16.52
C ILE A 169 5.69 2.20 -15.17
N SER A 170 4.86 1.17 -15.05
CA SER A 170 4.25 0.82 -13.75
C SER A 170 5.29 0.53 -12.67
N ALA A 171 6.37 -0.18 -13.02
CA ALA A 171 7.47 -0.47 -12.11
C ALA A 171 8.27 0.79 -11.74
N GLU A 172 8.47 1.69 -12.70
CA GLU A 172 9.18 2.95 -12.48
C GLU A 172 8.38 3.93 -11.61
N LEU A 173 7.05 3.99 -11.77
CA LEU A 173 6.17 4.77 -10.89
C LEU A 173 6.36 4.42 -9.41
N LEU A 174 6.56 3.13 -9.09
CA LEU A 174 6.76 2.66 -7.72
C LEU A 174 8.04 3.20 -7.05
N GLN A 175 8.94 3.81 -7.82
CA GLN A 175 10.16 4.40 -7.28
C GLN A 175 10.07 5.94 -7.15
N HIS A 176 8.99 6.56 -7.63
CA HIS A 176 8.94 8.00 -7.85
C HIS A 176 7.71 8.69 -7.27
N VAL A 177 6.53 8.05 -7.31
CA VAL A 177 5.27 8.67 -6.87
C VAL A 177 4.42 7.68 -6.09
N PRO A 178 3.54 8.13 -5.16
CA PRO A 178 2.55 7.26 -4.55
C PRO A 178 1.64 6.62 -5.60
N VAL A 179 1.35 5.33 -5.44
CA VAL A 179 0.55 4.56 -6.38
C VAL A 179 -0.47 3.77 -5.59
N VAL A 180 -1.74 3.90 -5.95
CA VAL A 180 -2.85 3.24 -5.26
C VAL A 180 -3.69 2.45 -6.25
N SER A 181 -4.10 1.24 -5.88
CA SER A 181 -5.01 0.41 -6.68
C SER A 181 -6.27 0.09 -5.89
N ALA A 182 -7.43 0.51 -6.39
CA ALA A 182 -8.74 0.17 -5.84
C ALA A 182 -9.38 -0.93 -6.68
N VAL A 183 -9.59 -2.11 -6.10
CA VAL A 183 -10.33 -3.20 -6.75
C VAL A 183 -11.80 -3.00 -6.43
N LEU A 184 -12.54 -2.51 -7.42
CA LEU A 184 -13.97 -2.15 -7.33
C LEU A 184 -14.84 -3.14 -8.12
N GLY A 185 -14.25 -4.27 -8.52
CA GLY A 185 -14.95 -5.36 -9.14
C GLY A 185 -14.14 -6.60 -9.39
N SER A 186 -14.56 -7.39 -10.37
CA SER A 186 -13.85 -8.62 -10.72
C SER A 186 -12.67 -8.28 -11.62
N VAL A 187 -11.45 -8.58 -11.18
CA VAL A 187 -10.22 -8.35 -11.95
C VAL A 187 -9.47 -9.65 -12.20
N ALA A 188 -9.02 -9.84 -13.44
CA ALA A 188 -8.42 -11.10 -13.88
C ALA A 188 -7.23 -10.87 -14.81
N GLY A 189 -6.18 -11.69 -14.69
CA GLY A 189 -4.97 -11.57 -15.53
C GLY A 189 -4.18 -10.30 -15.20
N LEU A 190 -3.85 -9.49 -16.21
CA LEU A 190 -3.02 -8.29 -16.01
C LEU A 190 -3.62 -7.28 -15.02
N PRO A 191 -4.93 -6.94 -15.03
CA PRO A 191 -5.56 -6.16 -13.98
C PRO A 191 -5.35 -6.68 -12.55
N ALA A 192 -5.28 -7.99 -12.35
CA ALA A 192 -4.98 -8.57 -11.03
C ALA A 192 -3.51 -8.30 -10.62
N VAL A 193 -2.58 -8.34 -11.56
CA VAL A 193 -1.18 -7.92 -11.32
C VAL A 193 -1.09 -6.42 -11.05
N GLN A 194 -1.83 -5.58 -11.80
CA GLN A 194 -1.90 -4.14 -11.58
C GLN A 194 -2.48 -3.78 -10.20
N ALA A 195 -3.38 -4.61 -9.66
CA ALA A 195 -3.85 -4.46 -8.28
C ALA A 195 -2.69 -4.56 -7.28
N CYS A 196 -1.65 -5.36 -7.57
CA CYS A 196 -0.46 -5.49 -6.73
C CYS A 196 0.61 -4.43 -7.03
N LEU A 197 0.73 -3.93 -8.26
CA LEU A 197 1.72 -2.90 -8.66
C LEU A 197 1.40 -1.51 -8.08
N CYS A 198 1.41 -1.41 -6.75
CA CYS A 198 1.04 -0.24 -5.97
C CYS A 198 1.71 -0.22 -4.58
N HIS A 199 1.65 0.94 -3.95
CA HIS A 199 2.04 1.15 -2.55
C HIS A 199 0.91 0.82 -1.58
N PHE A 200 -0.34 0.97 -2.01
CA PHE A 200 -1.53 0.59 -1.26
C PHE A 200 -2.60 0.05 -2.19
N ASN A 201 -3.28 -1.01 -1.77
CA ASN A 201 -4.49 -1.46 -2.43
C ASN A 201 -5.61 -1.78 -1.44
N VAL A 202 -6.83 -1.63 -1.96
CA VAL A 202 -8.06 -1.89 -1.22
C VAL A 202 -9.04 -2.59 -2.13
N MET A 203 -9.79 -3.55 -1.60
CA MET A 203 -10.91 -4.18 -2.31
C MET A 203 -12.22 -3.95 -1.57
N VAL A 204 -13.34 -3.95 -2.30
CA VAL A 204 -14.66 -3.79 -1.70
C VAL A 204 -15.32 -5.15 -1.46
N LYS A 205 -15.75 -5.36 -0.22
CA LYS A 205 -16.39 -6.58 0.25
C LYS A 205 -17.62 -6.94 -0.57
N GLY A 206 -17.77 -8.23 -0.92
CA GLY A 206 -18.94 -8.76 -1.62
C GLY A 206 -19.09 -8.37 -3.09
N THR A 207 -18.43 -7.30 -3.56
CA THR A 207 -18.56 -6.81 -4.94
C THR A 207 -17.29 -6.97 -5.78
N SER A 208 -16.17 -7.32 -5.14
CA SER A 208 -14.84 -7.37 -5.75
C SER A 208 -14.18 -8.74 -5.64
N GLN A 209 -13.43 -9.13 -6.66
CA GLN A 209 -12.68 -10.39 -6.68
C GLN A 209 -11.38 -10.22 -7.46
N VAL A 210 -10.30 -10.85 -7.00
CA VAL A 210 -9.00 -10.86 -7.66
C VAL A 210 -8.61 -12.31 -7.94
N PHE A 211 -8.24 -12.63 -9.18
CA PHE A 211 -7.75 -13.97 -9.52
C PHE A 211 -6.86 -13.95 -10.76
N VAL A 212 -5.97 -14.95 -10.87
CA VAL A 212 -5.09 -15.09 -12.04
C VAL A 212 -5.93 -15.37 -13.29
N ALA A 213 -6.90 -16.26 -13.20
CA ALA A 213 -7.83 -16.60 -14.26
C ALA A 213 -9.24 -16.85 -13.69
N GLY A 214 -10.26 -16.60 -14.49
CA GLY A 214 -11.66 -16.75 -14.04
C GLY A 214 -12.05 -18.22 -13.78
N PRO A 215 -13.15 -18.46 -13.04
CA PRO A 215 -13.52 -19.82 -12.62
C PRO A 215 -13.67 -20.84 -13.75
N LYS A 216 -14.15 -20.41 -14.93
CA LYS A 216 -14.27 -21.30 -16.09
C LYS A 216 -12.93 -21.79 -16.63
N VAL A 217 -11.88 -20.97 -16.51
CA VAL A 217 -10.51 -21.39 -16.89
C VAL A 217 -9.95 -22.36 -15.86
N VAL A 218 -10.23 -22.13 -14.56
CA VAL A 218 -9.84 -23.05 -13.48
C VAL A 218 -10.50 -24.41 -13.67
N GLU A 219 -11.81 -24.44 -13.89
CA GLU A 219 -12.58 -25.67 -14.13
C GLU A 219 -12.02 -26.48 -15.32
N GLN A 220 -11.67 -25.82 -16.42
CA GLN A 220 -11.05 -26.47 -17.58
C GLN A 220 -9.65 -27.00 -17.30
N ALA A 221 -8.86 -26.30 -16.47
CA ALA A 221 -7.47 -26.65 -16.20
C ALA A 221 -7.32 -27.73 -15.12
N THR A 222 -8.19 -27.73 -14.11
CA THR A 222 -8.06 -28.60 -12.92
C THR A 222 -9.20 -29.59 -12.77
N GLY A 223 -10.30 -29.43 -13.52
CA GLY A 223 -11.53 -30.21 -13.35
C GLY A 223 -12.37 -29.77 -12.13
N GLN A 224 -11.96 -28.73 -11.40
CA GLN A 224 -12.65 -28.26 -10.21
C GLN A 224 -13.63 -27.13 -10.54
N THR A 225 -14.92 -27.36 -10.33
CA THR A 225 -15.92 -26.28 -10.34
C THR A 225 -15.75 -25.42 -9.08
N ILE A 226 -15.64 -24.12 -9.26
CA ILE A 226 -15.47 -23.13 -8.19
C ILE A 226 -16.23 -21.84 -8.55
N THR A 227 -16.71 -21.12 -7.56
CA THR A 227 -17.33 -19.79 -7.75
C THR A 227 -16.28 -18.68 -7.82
N LYS A 228 -16.67 -17.45 -8.18
CA LYS A 228 -15.73 -16.30 -8.16
C LYS A 228 -15.34 -15.95 -6.72
N GLU A 229 -16.30 -16.07 -5.82
CA GLU A 229 -16.20 -15.75 -4.41
C GLU A 229 -15.21 -16.72 -3.73
N GLU A 230 -15.41 -18.02 -3.90
CA GLU A 230 -14.49 -19.04 -3.38
C GLU A 230 -13.07 -18.91 -3.96
N LEU A 231 -12.95 -18.47 -5.21
CA LEU A 231 -11.67 -18.35 -5.88
C LEU A 231 -10.85 -17.13 -5.42
N GLY A 232 -11.50 -15.98 -5.19
CA GLY A 232 -10.75 -14.73 -5.13
C GLY A 232 -11.39 -13.55 -4.42
N ASP A 233 -12.35 -13.78 -3.53
CA ASP A 233 -12.88 -12.70 -2.68
C ASP A 233 -11.96 -12.36 -1.49
N GLU A 234 -12.46 -11.49 -0.60
CA GLU A 234 -11.71 -10.98 0.53
C GLU A 234 -11.23 -12.07 1.51
N ARG A 235 -11.95 -13.19 1.60
CA ARG A 235 -11.62 -14.30 2.53
C ARG A 235 -10.31 -14.97 2.14
N THR A 236 -9.96 -14.91 0.86
CA THR A 236 -8.72 -15.44 0.28
C THR A 236 -7.67 -14.33 0.15
N GLN A 237 -8.02 -13.20 -0.49
CA GLN A 237 -7.02 -12.21 -0.92
C GLN A 237 -6.44 -11.36 0.21
N LEU A 238 -7.12 -11.24 1.35
CA LEU A 238 -6.58 -10.55 2.52
C LEU A 238 -5.56 -11.41 3.28
N LYS A 239 -5.71 -12.74 3.25
CA LYS A 239 -4.88 -13.67 4.03
C LYS A 239 -3.59 -14.07 3.31
N ASN A 240 -3.55 -13.93 1.99
CA ASN A 240 -2.39 -14.23 1.18
C ASN A 240 -1.51 -12.97 0.91
N GLY A 241 -1.96 -11.78 1.31
CA GLY A 241 -1.22 -10.52 1.17
C GLY A 241 -1.38 -9.83 -0.19
N VAL A 242 -2.23 -10.35 -1.09
CA VAL A 242 -2.53 -9.73 -2.39
C VAL A 242 -3.27 -8.41 -2.19
N ILE A 243 -4.27 -8.41 -1.31
CA ILE A 243 -4.99 -7.20 -0.91
C ILE A 243 -4.63 -6.83 0.52
N MET A 244 -4.30 -5.56 0.72
CA MET A 244 -3.89 -5.02 2.00
C MET A 244 -5.12 -4.70 2.84
N ASN A 245 -6.04 -3.88 2.33
CA ASN A 245 -7.21 -3.48 3.11
C ASN A 245 -8.54 -3.89 2.46
N LEU A 246 -9.53 -4.06 3.33
CA LEU A 246 -10.91 -4.29 2.96
C LEU A 246 -11.70 -3.00 3.19
N ALA A 247 -12.53 -2.64 2.23
CA ALA A 247 -13.54 -1.61 2.39
C ALA A 247 -14.94 -2.24 2.43
N GLU A 248 -15.82 -1.70 3.27
CA GLU A 248 -17.22 -2.14 3.34
C GLU A 248 -18.04 -1.60 2.16
N THR A 249 -17.66 -0.46 1.58
CA THR A 249 -18.30 0.16 0.42
C THR A 249 -17.28 0.81 -0.52
N GLU A 250 -17.68 1.20 -1.73
CA GLU A 250 -16.81 1.96 -2.63
C GLU A 250 -16.45 3.35 -2.06
N THR A 251 -17.36 4.00 -1.33
CA THR A 251 -17.09 5.27 -0.65
C THR A 251 -16.05 5.11 0.46
N ASP A 252 -16.13 4.02 1.24
CA ASP A 252 -15.10 3.67 2.23
C ASP A 252 -13.75 3.41 1.56
N ALA A 253 -13.73 2.67 0.44
CA ALA A 253 -12.50 2.47 -0.33
C ALA A 253 -11.86 3.80 -0.74
N ILE A 254 -12.64 4.74 -1.26
CA ILE A 254 -12.17 6.08 -1.63
C ILE A 254 -11.67 6.86 -0.41
N SER A 255 -12.37 6.79 0.73
CA SER A 255 -11.91 7.40 1.99
C SER A 255 -10.55 6.84 2.43
N GLN A 256 -10.33 5.54 2.32
CA GLN A 256 -9.03 4.91 2.63
C GLN A 256 -7.93 5.37 1.67
N ILE A 257 -8.23 5.55 0.37
CA ILE A 257 -7.29 6.09 -0.62
C ILE A 257 -6.87 7.51 -0.24
N ARG A 258 -7.84 8.40 0.03
CA ARG A 258 -7.57 9.79 0.45
C ARG A 258 -6.74 9.82 1.73
N ARG A 259 -7.13 9.03 2.73
CA ARG A 259 -6.42 8.90 4.00
C ARG A 259 -4.98 8.42 3.79
N PHE A 260 -4.74 7.37 3.01
CA PHE A 260 -3.40 6.87 2.69
C PHE A 260 -2.53 7.95 2.02
N LEU A 261 -3.05 8.62 0.99
CA LEU A 261 -2.32 9.67 0.27
C LEU A 261 -2.00 10.88 1.17
N SER A 262 -2.82 11.16 2.20
CA SER A 262 -2.58 12.25 3.14
C SER A 262 -1.27 12.11 3.94
N TYR A 263 -0.73 10.89 4.09
CA TYR A 263 0.54 10.67 4.80
C TYR A 263 1.76 10.80 3.88
N LEU A 264 1.57 10.75 2.57
CA LEU A 264 2.66 10.64 1.60
C LEU A 264 2.94 11.98 0.90
N PRO A 265 4.21 12.26 0.56
CA PRO A 265 4.54 13.37 -0.33
C PRO A 265 3.95 13.16 -1.73
N THR A 266 3.88 14.20 -2.56
CA THR A 266 3.36 14.08 -3.94
C THR A 266 4.28 13.21 -4.80
N SER A 267 5.58 13.28 -4.53
CA SER A 267 6.63 12.47 -5.13
C SER A 267 7.81 12.32 -4.18
N VAL A 268 8.77 11.47 -4.54
CA VAL A 268 10.00 11.28 -3.76
C VAL A 268 10.89 12.53 -3.69
N TRP A 269 10.63 13.58 -4.46
CA TRP A 269 11.38 14.85 -4.42
C TRP A 269 10.79 15.87 -3.44
N GLU A 270 9.74 15.52 -2.72
CA GLU A 270 9.05 16.40 -1.78
C GLU A 270 9.11 15.84 -0.36
N MET A 271 9.09 16.74 0.62
CA MET A 271 8.94 16.37 2.02
C MET A 271 7.54 15.78 2.26
N PRO A 272 7.41 14.75 3.13
CA PRO A 272 6.11 14.30 3.60
C PRO A 272 5.30 15.46 4.22
N PRO A 273 3.97 15.51 4.01
CA PRO A 273 3.16 16.64 4.45
C PRO A 273 2.98 16.65 5.97
N VAL A 274 3.48 17.71 6.63
CA VAL A 274 3.24 17.98 8.06
C VAL A 274 1.93 18.73 8.21
N THR A 275 1.05 18.25 9.09
CA THR A 275 -0.21 18.91 9.43
C THR A 275 -0.09 19.69 10.74
N ALA A 276 -1.00 20.63 10.99
CA ALA A 276 -1.06 21.27 12.30
C ALA A 276 -1.39 20.20 13.37
N PRO A 277 -0.62 20.11 14.46
CA PRO A 277 -0.89 19.18 15.53
C PRO A 277 -2.10 19.63 16.37
N ASP A 278 -2.94 18.67 16.74
CA ASP A 278 -4.10 18.84 17.63
C ASP A 278 -3.94 18.11 18.98
N ASP A 279 -2.89 17.30 19.12
CA ASP A 279 -2.58 16.48 20.28
C ASP A 279 -1.36 17.02 21.05
N ASP A 280 -1.36 16.92 22.38
CA ASP A 280 -0.29 17.44 23.24
C ASP A 280 1.02 16.68 22.97
N PRO A 281 2.10 17.36 22.53
CA PRO A 281 3.40 16.72 22.31
C PRO A 281 4.03 16.15 23.59
N LYS A 282 3.57 16.61 24.77
CA LYS A 282 4.05 16.15 26.08
C LYS A 282 3.10 15.16 26.75
N ARG A 283 2.07 14.66 26.05
CA ARG A 283 1.13 13.68 26.59
C ARG A 283 1.86 12.42 27.06
N ARG A 284 1.51 11.98 28.28
CA ARG A 284 2.07 10.83 28.99
C ARG A 284 0.92 9.92 29.40
N GLU A 285 0.79 8.76 28.75
CA GLU A 285 -0.34 7.86 28.97
C GLU A 285 -0.08 6.86 30.10
N GLU A 286 -0.84 6.96 31.20
CA GLU A 286 -0.71 6.07 32.37
C GLU A 286 -0.91 4.58 32.04
N SER A 287 -1.74 4.28 31.02
CA SER A 287 -1.99 2.90 30.57
C SER A 287 -0.70 2.16 30.17
N LEU A 288 0.32 2.89 29.68
CA LEU A 288 1.60 2.33 29.23
C LEU A 288 2.39 1.64 30.35
N LEU A 289 2.15 1.99 31.62
CA LEU A 289 2.79 1.32 32.77
C LEU A 289 2.33 -0.13 32.97
N SER A 290 1.17 -0.49 32.42
CA SER A 290 0.50 -1.77 32.70
C SER A 290 0.09 -2.55 31.45
N VAL A 291 0.21 -1.94 30.26
CA VAL A 291 -0.15 -2.58 28.98
C VAL A 291 0.65 -3.84 28.70
N VAL A 292 1.95 -3.87 29.08
CA VAL A 292 2.78 -5.08 29.02
C VAL A 292 2.63 -5.85 30.34
N PRO A 293 2.06 -7.07 30.35
CA PRO A 293 1.88 -7.83 31.57
C PRO A 293 3.21 -8.30 32.18
N LYS A 294 3.31 -8.30 33.51
CA LYS A 294 4.46 -8.91 34.23
C LYS A 294 4.56 -10.43 34.03
N ASP A 295 3.43 -11.12 33.90
CA ASP A 295 3.42 -12.55 33.54
C ASP A 295 3.77 -12.68 32.05
N ARG A 296 4.97 -13.19 31.77
CA ARG A 296 5.53 -13.35 30.41
C ARG A 296 4.66 -14.19 29.48
N ARG A 297 3.77 -15.04 30.02
CA ARG A 297 2.86 -15.89 29.23
C ARG A 297 1.60 -15.15 28.77
N LYS A 298 1.29 -13.99 29.35
CA LYS A 298 0.11 -13.20 28.98
C LYS A 298 0.41 -12.33 27.76
N ILE A 299 -0.57 -12.28 26.87
CA ILE A 299 -0.56 -11.41 25.69
C ILE A 299 -1.20 -10.05 26.01
N TYR A 300 -0.93 -9.07 25.17
CA TYR A 300 -1.55 -7.75 25.16
C TYR A 300 -1.86 -7.33 23.73
N GLU A 301 -2.63 -6.25 23.58
CA GLU A 301 -2.98 -5.67 22.29
C GLU A 301 -1.96 -4.56 21.93
N PRO A 302 -1.09 -4.75 20.92
CA PRO A 302 -0.09 -3.75 20.55
C PRO A 302 -0.70 -2.46 19.99
N ARG A 303 -1.93 -2.49 19.45
CA ARG A 303 -2.61 -1.28 18.97
C ARG A 303 -2.89 -0.31 20.11
N ASP A 304 -3.11 -0.80 21.33
CA ASP A 304 -3.31 0.06 22.50
C ASP A 304 -2.06 0.93 22.76
N VAL A 305 -0.86 0.36 22.57
CA VAL A 305 0.41 1.10 22.68
C VAL A 305 0.53 2.12 21.55
N ILE A 306 0.23 1.72 20.31
CA ILE A 306 0.29 2.62 19.16
C ILE A 306 -0.63 3.82 19.38
N HIS A 307 -1.91 3.59 19.70
CA HIS A 307 -2.89 4.64 19.95
C HIS A 307 -2.54 5.54 21.15
N ALA A 308 -1.92 4.98 22.18
CA ALA A 308 -1.44 5.76 23.31
C ALA A 308 -0.28 6.71 22.95
N VAL A 309 0.46 6.45 21.87
CA VAL A 309 1.68 7.20 21.54
C VAL A 309 1.51 8.14 20.34
N VAL A 310 0.81 7.70 19.29
CA VAL A 310 0.61 8.50 18.08
C VAL A 310 -0.49 9.55 18.27
N ASP A 311 -0.61 10.50 17.35
CA ASP A 311 -1.68 11.49 17.37
C ASP A 311 -3.04 10.80 17.30
N THR A 312 -4.00 11.35 18.04
CA THR A 312 -5.35 10.80 18.16
C THR A 312 -5.98 10.57 16.78
N GLU A 313 -6.62 9.40 16.61
CA GLU A 313 -7.26 8.95 15.36
C GLU A 313 -6.36 8.91 14.11
N SER A 314 -5.04 9.08 14.24
CA SER A 314 -4.13 9.11 13.09
C SER A 314 -3.71 7.73 12.59
N PHE A 315 -3.71 6.68 13.43
CA PHE A 315 -3.22 5.37 12.99
C PHE A 315 -4.07 4.76 11.87
N PHE A 316 -3.46 4.57 10.71
CA PHE A 316 -4.00 3.90 9.53
C PHE A 316 -3.32 2.53 9.37
N GLU A 317 -4.00 1.48 9.81
CA GLU A 317 -3.47 0.12 9.73
C GLU A 317 -3.48 -0.39 8.28
N ILE A 318 -2.38 -1.06 7.90
CA ILE A 318 -2.18 -1.65 6.58
C ILE A 318 -2.02 -3.17 6.72
N ALA A 319 -2.76 -3.92 5.91
CA ALA A 319 -2.70 -5.38 5.85
C ALA A 319 -3.03 -6.09 7.20
N PRO A 320 -4.13 -5.74 7.91
CA PRO A 320 -4.45 -6.30 9.23
C PRO A 320 -4.62 -7.83 9.26
N PHE A 321 -4.88 -8.46 8.11
CA PHE A 321 -5.15 -9.90 8.00
C PHE A 321 -3.99 -10.73 7.44
N TYR A 322 -2.91 -10.10 6.98
CA TYR A 322 -1.71 -10.77 6.48
C TYR A 322 -0.54 -10.57 7.45
N GLY A 323 0.34 -11.58 7.57
CA GLY A 323 1.52 -11.51 8.43
C GLY A 323 1.21 -11.06 9.86
N ARG A 324 0.14 -11.61 10.46
CA ARG A 324 -0.55 -11.04 11.64
C ARG A 324 0.31 -10.98 12.91
N ALA A 325 1.45 -11.66 12.95
CA ALA A 325 2.48 -11.49 13.98
C ALA A 325 3.11 -10.08 13.95
N ARG A 326 2.84 -9.30 12.90
CA ARG A 326 3.25 -7.91 12.71
C ARG A 326 2.04 -7.01 12.49
N VAL A 327 1.93 -5.94 13.26
CA VAL A 327 1.07 -4.78 12.97
C VAL A 327 1.92 -3.75 12.23
N THR A 328 1.39 -3.21 11.14
CA THR A 328 2.05 -2.15 10.35
C THR A 328 1.02 -1.12 9.93
N GLY A 329 1.44 0.12 9.77
CA GLY A 329 0.58 1.18 9.27
C GLY A 329 1.31 2.51 9.15
N LEU A 330 0.54 3.55 8.88
CA LEU A 330 0.98 4.94 8.89
C LEU A 330 0.30 5.67 10.06
N ALA A 331 0.95 6.67 10.63
CA ALA A 331 0.36 7.52 11.66
C ALA A 331 0.93 8.93 11.56
N ARG A 332 0.46 9.83 12.43
CA ARG A 332 1.12 11.11 12.70
C ARG A 332 1.58 11.19 14.15
N VAL A 333 2.66 11.91 14.40
CA VAL A 333 3.06 12.31 15.75
C VAL A 333 3.45 13.77 15.70
N ASN A 334 2.75 14.61 16.45
CA ASN A 334 2.83 16.06 16.38
C ASN A 334 2.69 16.57 14.92
N GLY A 335 1.72 16.02 14.18
CA GLY A 335 1.42 16.37 12.80
C GLY A 335 2.37 15.79 11.73
N MET A 336 3.50 15.20 12.13
CA MET A 336 4.48 14.62 11.19
C MET A 336 4.11 13.18 10.85
N PRO A 337 4.00 12.80 9.57
CA PRO A 337 3.68 11.44 9.17
C PRO A 337 4.86 10.49 9.43
N CYS A 338 4.57 9.27 9.88
CA CYS A 338 5.55 8.22 10.12
C CYS A 338 5.00 6.84 9.78
N GLY A 339 5.88 5.91 9.41
CA GLY A 339 5.57 4.49 9.43
C GLY A 339 5.56 3.95 10.86
N VAL A 340 4.64 3.02 11.14
CA VAL A 340 4.54 2.37 12.44
C VAL A 340 4.58 0.87 12.26
N MET A 341 5.33 0.21 13.15
CA MET A 341 5.46 -1.23 13.21
C MET A 341 5.38 -1.71 14.66
N ALA A 342 4.74 -2.84 14.92
CA ALA A 342 4.73 -3.50 16.24
C ALA A 342 4.59 -5.02 16.11
N ASN A 343 5.20 -5.80 17.00
CA ASN A 343 4.88 -7.23 17.10
C ASN A 343 3.47 -7.42 17.66
N HIS A 344 2.80 -8.50 17.27
CA HIS A 344 1.51 -8.89 17.83
C HIS A 344 1.61 -10.24 18.56
N PRO A 345 1.73 -10.24 19.90
CA PRO A 345 1.98 -11.46 20.67
C PRO A 345 0.91 -12.55 20.51
N LYS A 346 -0.32 -12.16 20.13
CA LYS A 346 -1.42 -13.09 19.87
C LYS A 346 -1.14 -14.06 18.72
N PHE A 347 -0.30 -13.68 17.76
CA PHE A 347 -0.01 -14.48 16.57
C PHE A 347 1.43 -14.97 16.63
N ASN A 348 1.59 -16.27 16.91
CA ASN A 348 2.89 -16.94 17.03
C ASN A 348 3.85 -16.23 18.02
N GLY A 349 3.33 -15.70 19.13
CA GLY A 349 4.14 -14.97 20.11
C GLY A 349 4.74 -13.65 19.60
N GLY A 350 4.38 -13.22 18.38
CA GLY A 350 5.00 -12.09 17.69
C GLY A 350 6.22 -12.47 16.83
N SER A 351 6.56 -13.75 16.71
CA SER A 351 7.71 -14.23 15.91
C SER A 351 7.60 -13.87 14.44
N MET A 352 8.76 -13.58 13.83
CA MET A 352 8.84 -13.30 12.41
C MET A 352 8.81 -14.60 11.59
N ASP A 353 7.64 -14.95 11.05
CA ASP A 353 7.52 -15.91 9.94
C ASP A 353 7.74 -15.22 8.58
N ILE A 354 7.62 -15.97 7.48
CA ILE A 354 7.80 -15.42 6.13
C ILE A 354 6.80 -14.29 5.85
N ALA A 355 5.54 -14.46 6.22
CA ALA A 355 4.50 -13.45 5.94
C ALA A 355 4.72 -12.16 6.75
N ALA A 356 5.09 -12.27 8.02
CA ALA A 356 5.49 -11.15 8.86
C ALA A 356 6.79 -10.50 8.36
N GLY A 357 7.72 -11.29 7.81
CA GLY A 357 8.94 -10.80 7.16
C GLY A 357 8.65 -9.97 5.90
N GLU A 358 7.83 -10.48 4.96
CA GLU A 358 7.40 -9.70 3.78
C GLU A 358 6.64 -8.44 4.19
N LYS A 359 5.75 -8.53 5.18
CA LYS A 359 5.03 -7.35 5.72
C LYS A 359 5.99 -6.31 6.33
N THR A 360 7.05 -6.76 7.00
CA THR A 360 8.12 -5.90 7.54
C THR A 360 8.90 -5.22 6.42
N LEU A 361 9.28 -5.96 5.37
CA LEU A 361 9.97 -5.40 4.21
C LEU A 361 9.12 -4.33 3.53
N ARG A 362 7.82 -4.58 3.35
CA ARG A 362 6.92 -3.66 2.65
C ARG A 362 6.78 -2.31 3.35
N ILE A 363 6.60 -2.30 4.67
CA ILE A 363 6.50 -1.02 5.41
C ILE A 363 7.85 -0.29 5.41
N LEU A 364 8.96 -1.02 5.54
CA LEU A 364 10.30 -0.45 5.52
C LEU A 364 10.60 0.20 4.16
N GLU A 365 10.32 -0.49 3.06
CA GLU A 365 10.51 0.02 1.71
C GLU A 365 9.56 1.17 1.38
N LEU A 366 8.31 1.14 1.88
CA LEU A 366 7.40 2.28 1.74
C LEU A 366 7.97 3.53 2.42
N CYS A 367 8.48 3.37 3.64
CA CYS A 367 9.07 4.46 4.41
C CYS A 367 10.35 4.98 3.76
N GLU A 368 11.20 4.08 3.24
CA GLU A 368 12.41 4.45 2.50
C GLU A 368 12.09 5.22 1.23
N THR A 369 11.17 4.73 0.40
CA THR A 369 10.81 5.40 -0.86
C THR A 369 10.24 6.79 -0.64
N PHE A 370 9.38 6.97 0.37
CA PHE A 370 8.66 8.24 0.60
C PHE A 370 9.18 9.05 1.78
N HIS A 371 10.40 8.75 2.24
CA HIS A 371 11.10 9.47 3.29
C HIS A 371 10.30 9.61 4.59
N LEU A 372 9.55 8.58 4.96
CA LEU A 372 8.82 8.56 6.22
C LEU A 372 9.72 7.99 7.32
N PRO A 373 9.86 8.66 8.47
CA PRO A 373 10.52 8.05 9.62
C PRO A 373 9.73 6.80 10.06
N LEU A 374 10.44 5.75 10.49
CA LEU A 374 9.85 4.49 10.92
C LEU A 374 9.99 4.32 12.44
N VAL A 375 8.85 4.08 13.08
CA VAL A 375 8.72 3.80 14.52
C VAL A 375 8.44 2.33 14.72
N TYR A 376 9.21 1.69 15.60
CA TYR A 376 9.02 0.29 15.93
C TYR A 376 8.79 0.09 17.43
N PHE A 377 7.65 -0.50 17.78
CA PHE A 377 7.36 -0.98 19.13
C PHE A 377 7.69 -2.48 19.20
N ALA A 378 8.89 -2.80 19.68
CA ALA A 378 9.47 -4.13 19.59
C ALA A 378 9.06 -5.04 20.76
N ASP A 379 8.59 -6.23 20.41
CA ASP A 379 8.40 -7.38 21.29
C ASP A 379 8.72 -8.63 20.47
N GLU A 380 9.99 -8.73 20.06
CA GLU A 380 10.51 -9.65 19.04
C GLU A 380 11.11 -10.91 19.68
N PRO A 381 10.41 -12.05 19.64
CA PRO A 381 10.93 -13.32 20.17
C PRO A 381 11.92 -14.01 19.22
N GLY A 382 12.06 -13.56 17.97
CA GLY A 382 12.94 -14.19 16.99
C GLY A 382 12.20 -14.63 15.72
N PHE A 383 12.97 -15.17 14.77
CA PHE A 383 12.39 -15.86 13.61
C PHE A 383 11.61 -17.10 14.04
N SER A 384 10.54 -17.39 13.31
CA SER A 384 9.74 -18.60 13.54
C SER A 384 10.58 -19.85 13.28
N VAL A 385 10.52 -20.81 14.20
CA VAL A 385 11.32 -22.04 14.16
C VAL A 385 10.48 -23.26 13.77
N GLY A 386 11.14 -24.31 13.28
CA GLY A 386 10.58 -25.64 13.10
C GLY A 386 10.54 -26.12 11.65
N PRO A 387 10.37 -27.44 11.41
CA PRO A 387 10.55 -28.04 10.09
C PRO A 387 9.66 -27.46 8.98
N ALA A 388 8.47 -26.95 9.31
CA ALA A 388 7.59 -26.31 8.35
C ALA A 388 8.18 -24.98 7.82
N GLN A 389 8.76 -24.16 8.71
CA GLN A 389 9.40 -22.91 8.34
C GLN A 389 10.67 -23.15 7.52
N GLU A 390 11.44 -24.19 7.89
CA GLU A 390 12.63 -24.61 7.13
C GLU A 390 12.27 -25.04 5.70
N LYS A 391 11.21 -25.82 5.51
CA LYS A 391 10.72 -26.24 4.19
C LYS A 391 10.29 -25.05 3.32
N MET A 392 9.81 -23.98 3.92
CA MET A 392 9.45 -22.75 3.20
C MET A 392 10.66 -21.83 2.93
N GLY A 393 11.85 -22.14 3.49
CA GLY A 393 13.07 -21.37 3.28
C GLY A 393 13.19 -20.13 4.17
N ILE A 394 12.74 -20.20 5.44
CA ILE A 394 12.74 -19.08 6.40
C ILE A 394 14.10 -18.39 6.53
N VAL A 395 15.22 -19.14 6.50
CA VAL A 395 16.57 -18.56 6.60
C VAL A 395 16.86 -17.57 5.48
N ARG A 396 16.43 -17.88 4.25
CA ARG A 396 16.59 -16.99 3.09
C ARG A 396 15.67 -15.78 3.18
N ALA A 397 14.45 -15.97 3.66
CA ALA A 397 13.52 -14.87 3.91
C ALA A 397 14.09 -13.91 4.97
N GLY A 398 14.63 -14.43 6.07
CA GLY A 398 15.30 -13.64 7.10
C GLY A 398 16.51 -12.88 6.58
N ALA A 399 17.34 -13.49 5.72
CA ALA A 399 18.47 -12.82 5.09
C ALA A 399 18.07 -11.60 4.24
N ARG A 400 16.89 -11.62 3.61
CA ARG A 400 16.33 -10.45 2.90
C ARG A 400 16.03 -9.32 3.88
N VAL A 401 15.34 -9.62 4.99
CA VAL A 401 15.03 -8.62 6.05
C VAL A 401 16.31 -8.01 6.61
N VAL A 402 17.31 -8.84 6.93
CA VAL A 402 18.64 -8.40 7.42
C VAL A 402 19.27 -7.41 6.45
N THR A 403 19.31 -7.76 5.16
CA THR A 403 19.98 -6.93 4.14
C THR A 403 19.25 -5.62 3.92
N THR A 404 17.91 -5.62 3.90
CA THR A 404 17.12 -4.40 3.73
C THR A 404 17.28 -3.47 4.95
N LEU A 405 17.19 -4.01 6.17
CA LEU A 405 17.39 -3.21 7.40
C LEU A 405 18.82 -2.66 7.54
N ALA A 406 19.83 -3.37 7.05
CA ALA A 406 21.21 -2.90 7.05
C ALA A 406 21.47 -1.77 6.04
N ARG A 407 20.64 -1.63 4.99
CA ARG A 407 20.84 -0.67 3.89
C ARG A 407 19.94 0.55 3.94
N THR A 408 18.82 0.48 4.66
CA THR A 408 17.88 1.61 4.81
C THR A 408 18.56 2.82 5.44
N GLN A 409 18.26 4.00 4.92
CA GLN A 409 18.69 5.29 5.49
C GLN A 409 17.54 6.06 6.15
N THR A 410 16.30 5.56 6.01
CA THR A 410 15.10 6.04 6.70
C THR A 410 15.38 6.28 8.18
N PRO A 411 15.09 7.46 8.75
CA PRO A 411 15.17 7.66 10.19
C PRO A 411 14.37 6.60 10.95
N TYR A 412 15.02 5.92 11.90
CA TYR A 412 14.43 4.77 12.59
C TYR A 412 14.52 4.89 14.11
N ILE A 413 13.39 4.73 14.80
CA ILE A 413 13.35 4.69 16.26
C ILE A 413 12.70 3.39 16.76
N CYS A 414 13.35 2.74 17.72
CA CYS A 414 12.89 1.49 18.31
C CYS A 414 12.60 1.64 19.81
N PHE A 415 11.38 1.32 20.22
CA PHE A 415 11.01 1.16 21.62
C PHE A 415 10.88 -0.32 21.93
N ILE A 416 11.87 -0.88 22.62
CA ILE A 416 11.87 -2.27 23.04
C ILE A 416 10.97 -2.38 24.26
N MET A 417 9.80 -3.01 24.10
CA MET A 417 8.77 -3.08 25.14
C MET A 417 8.94 -4.31 26.02
N ARG A 418 9.25 -5.46 25.42
CA ARG A 418 9.35 -6.73 26.16
C ARG A 418 10.43 -7.66 25.59
N GLN A 419 10.16 -8.43 24.55
CA GLN A 419 11.13 -9.39 24.00
C GLN A 419 12.06 -8.74 22.98
N LEU A 420 13.33 -9.15 22.98
CA LEU A 420 14.28 -8.88 21.89
C LEU A 420 15.31 -10.01 21.79
N TYR A 421 15.05 -10.99 20.94
CA TYR A 421 15.85 -12.22 20.86
C TYR A 421 16.45 -12.52 19.49
N GLY A 422 17.63 -13.14 19.53
CA GLY A 422 18.29 -13.75 18.39
C GLY A 422 18.56 -12.78 17.23
N VAL A 423 18.65 -13.34 16.02
CA VAL A 423 18.96 -12.56 14.81
C VAL A 423 17.88 -11.51 14.55
N ALA A 424 16.59 -11.85 14.69
CA ALA A 424 15.50 -10.90 14.42
C ALA A 424 15.55 -9.70 15.38
N GLY A 425 15.75 -9.94 16.68
CA GLY A 425 15.94 -8.88 17.67
C GLY A 425 17.17 -8.01 17.38
N GLY A 426 18.27 -8.64 16.93
CA GLY A 426 19.51 -7.94 16.58
C GLY A 426 19.40 -6.99 15.39
N LEU A 427 18.41 -7.16 14.51
CA LEU A 427 18.23 -6.27 13.33
C LEU A 427 17.88 -4.84 13.71
N HIS A 428 17.39 -4.65 14.93
CA HIS A 428 16.89 -3.37 15.41
C HIS A 428 17.96 -2.55 16.12
N GLN A 429 19.24 -2.93 16.01
CA GLN A 429 20.40 -2.07 16.26
C GLN A 429 21.06 -1.74 14.92
N ARG A 430 20.97 -0.48 14.47
CA ARG A 430 21.57 -0.07 13.19
C ARG A 430 23.02 0.34 13.36
N GLY A 431 23.90 -0.27 12.57
CA GLY A 431 25.32 0.09 12.46
C GLY A 431 25.67 0.92 11.21
N GLY A 432 24.67 1.36 10.44
CA GLY A 432 24.82 2.08 9.18
C GLY A 432 24.52 3.58 9.25
N PRO A 433 24.59 4.30 8.12
CA PRO A 433 24.25 5.72 8.06
C PRO A 433 22.75 5.97 8.29
N GLY A 434 22.40 7.20 8.67
CA GLY A 434 21.02 7.64 8.93
C GLY A 434 20.73 7.85 10.41
N LEU A 435 19.67 8.61 10.70
CA LEU A 435 19.27 8.88 12.07
C LEU A 435 18.67 7.63 12.71
N TYR A 436 19.15 7.28 13.90
CA TYR A 436 18.71 6.10 14.62
C TYR A 436 18.70 6.33 16.12
N ARG A 437 17.65 5.87 16.80
CA ARG A 437 17.57 5.82 18.27
C ARG A 437 16.90 4.53 18.73
N ARG A 438 17.25 4.03 19.90
CA ARG A 438 16.46 3.01 20.59
C ARG A 438 16.38 3.28 22.08
N TYR A 439 15.29 2.81 22.66
CA TYR A 439 14.98 2.89 24.07
C TYR A 439 14.44 1.53 24.53
N ALA A 440 14.69 1.16 25.78
CA ALA A 440 14.06 0.00 26.39
C ALA A 440 13.09 0.42 27.49
N TRP A 441 11.98 -0.31 27.60
CA TRP A 441 11.12 -0.25 28.78
C TRP A 441 11.69 -1.13 29.91
N PRO A 442 11.30 -0.92 31.18
CA PRO A 442 11.74 -1.76 32.30
C PRO A 442 11.26 -3.21 32.21
N SER A 443 10.24 -3.49 31.39
CA SER A 443 9.70 -4.83 31.11
C SER A 443 10.54 -5.65 30.15
N THR A 444 11.63 -5.10 29.62
CA THR A 444 12.44 -5.77 28.60
C THR A 444 13.22 -6.97 29.13
N HIS A 445 13.35 -7.98 28.26
CA HIS A 445 14.26 -9.10 28.42
C HIS A 445 14.63 -9.63 27.04
N GLY A 446 15.89 -10.01 26.87
CA GLY A 446 16.42 -10.38 25.56
C GLY A 446 17.74 -11.13 25.66
N GLY A 447 18.30 -11.46 24.51
CA GLY A 447 19.56 -12.19 24.39
C GLY A 447 19.61 -13.03 23.12
N SER A 448 20.66 -13.83 22.96
CA SER A 448 20.77 -14.71 21.78
C SER A 448 19.68 -15.79 21.75
N MET A 449 19.22 -16.24 22.92
CA MET A 449 18.18 -17.25 23.10
C MET A 449 17.54 -17.14 24.50
N HIS A 450 16.37 -17.75 24.69
CA HIS A 450 15.73 -17.88 26.00
C HIS A 450 16.60 -18.67 26.97
N ILE A 451 16.53 -18.33 28.26
CA ILE A 451 17.39 -18.92 29.31
C ILE A 451 17.15 -20.43 29.40
N GLU A 452 15.89 -20.87 29.34
CA GLU A 452 15.50 -22.27 29.45
C GLU A 452 16.11 -23.08 28.29
N GLY A 453 15.97 -22.59 27.06
CA GLY A 453 16.55 -23.23 25.87
C GLY A 453 18.08 -23.18 25.85
N GLY A 454 18.68 -22.06 26.26
CA GLY A 454 20.13 -21.90 26.31
C GLY A 454 20.79 -22.71 27.42
N THR A 455 20.12 -22.88 28.56
CA THR A 455 20.62 -23.67 29.68
C THR A 455 20.75 -25.14 29.29
N ALA A 456 19.71 -25.68 28.65
CA ALA A 456 19.70 -27.07 28.18
C ALA A 456 20.82 -27.38 27.18
N ILE A 457 21.30 -26.39 26.43
CA ILE A 457 22.37 -26.56 25.44
C ILE A 457 23.74 -26.29 26.06
N ALA A 458 23.94 -25.12 26.66
CA ALA A 458 25.24 -24.66 27.13
C ALA A 458 25.73 -25.42 28.37
N TYR A 459 24.81 -25.85 29.23
CA TYR A 459 25.11 -26.56 30.47
C TYR A 459 24.75 -28.05 30.40
N LYS A 460 24.49 -28.58 29.19
CA LYS A 460 24.07 -29.98 28.98
C LYS A 460 24.90 -30.98 29.77
N ARG A 461 26.24 -30.87 29.66
CA ARG A 461 27.17 -31.77 30.34
C ARG A 461 27.13 -31.61 31.87
N GLU A 462 26.96 -30.40 32.38
CA GLU A 462 26.87 -30.16 33.83
C GLU A 462 25.56 -30.73 34.40
N ILE A 463 24.46 -30.60 33.66
CA ILE A 463 23.13 -31.09 34.03
C ILE A 463 23.08 -32.63 33.97
N GLU A 464 23.53 -33.24 32.87
CA GLU A 464 23.46 -34.70 32.70
C GLU A 464 24.36 -35.49 33.66
N ASN A 465 25.43 -34.86 34.18
CA ASN A 465 26.35 -35.49 35.13
C ASN A 465 26.05 -35.15 36.60
N ALA A 466 24.98 -34.39 36.88
CA ALA A 466 24.56 -34.10 38.24
C ALA A 466 23.77 -35.28 38.84
N ASP A 467 23.83 -35.43 40.15
CA ASP A 467 23.06 -36.46 40.87
C ASP A 467 21.55 -36.27 40.69
N ASP A 468 21.11 -35.01 40.60
CA ASP A 468 19.74 -34.60 40.26
C ASP A 468 19.78 -33.59 39.10
N PRO A 469 19.63 -34.05 37.84
CA PRO A 469 19.65 -33.18 36.67
C PRO A 469 18.57 -32.10 36.68
N ASP A 470 17.37 -32.39 37.22
CA ASP A 470 16.27 -31.43 37.24
C ASP A 470 16.55 -30.31 38.25
N ALA A 471 16.97 -30.67 39.46
CA ALA A 471 17.38 -29.68 40.46
C ALA A 471 18.57 -28.84 39.96
N LYS A 472 19.54 -29.46 39.26
CA LYS A 472 20.69 -28.75 38.72
C LYS A 472 20.29 -27.75 37.62
N ARG A 473 19.36 -28.14 36.75
CA ARG A 473 18.82 -27.26 35.71
C ARG A 473 18.11 -26.05 36.34
N GLU A 474 17.25 -26.28 37.33
CA GLU A 474 16.54 -25.20 38.03
C GLU A 474 17.50 -24.24 38.75
N GLU A 475 18.57 -24.75 39.38
CA GLU A 475 19.62 -23.94 40.00
C GLU A 475 20.29 -23.01 38.97
N ILE A 476 20.67 -23.54 37.82
CA ILE A 476 21.34 -22.76 36.77
C ILE A 476 20.38 -21.73 36.16
N GLU A 477 19.15 -22.12 35.86
CA GLU A 477 18.11 -21.21 35.34
C GLU A 477 17.84 -20.06 36.33
N ALA A 478 17.69 -20.36 37.63
CA ALA A 478 17.49 -19.35 38.67
C ALA A 478 18.69 -18.40 38.79
N ARG A 479 19.92 -18.93 38.72
CA ARG A 479 21.15 -18.13 38.70
C ARG A 479 21.18 -17.17 37.52
N LEU A 480 20.91 -17.65 36.30
CA LEU A 480 20.87 -16.82 35.10
C LEU A 480 19.73 -15.79 35.15
N GLN A 481 18.57 -16.17 35.67
CA GLN A 481 17.43 -15.27 35.83
C GLN A 481 17.72 -14.16 36.85
N SER A 482 18.50 -14.41 37.90
CA SER A 482 18.92 -13.39 38.87
C SER A 482 19.80 -12.28 38.26
N ILE A 483 20.43 -12.57 37.11
CA ILE A 483 21.29 -11.64 36.39
C ILE A 483 20.68 -11.09 35.08
N SER A 484 19.44 -11.47 34.75
CA SER A 484 18.77 -11.09 33.50
C SER A 484 18.03 -9.75 33.55
N SER A 485 18.18 -8.98 34.63
CA SER A 485 17.54 -7.67 34.79
C SER A 485 17.96 -6.70 33.67
N PRO A 486 17.02 -6.01 33.00
CA PRO A 486 17.35 -5.06 31.93
C PRO A 486 18.22 -3.89 32.42
N PHE A 487 18.09 -3.49 33.69
CA PHE A 487 18.94 -2.47 34.30
C PHE A 487 20.42 -2.85 34.33
N ARG A 488 20.74 -4.15 34.48
CA ARG A 488 22.14 -4.61 34.41
C ARG A 488 22.70 -4.42 33.00
N ASN A 489 21.88 -4.61 31.97
CA ASN A 489 22.26 -4.34 30.58
C ASN A 489 22.49 -2.84 30.34
N ALA A 490 21.63 -1.97 30.88
CA ALA A 490 21.80 -0.51 30.78
C ALA A 490 23.07 -0.01 31.49
N HIS A 491 23.40 -0.52 32.69
CA HIS A 491 24.66 -0.19 33.36
C HIS A 491 25.90 -0.57 32.55
N ALA A 492 25.79 -1.59 31.68
CA ALA A 492 26.84 -2.01 30.76
C ALA A 492 26.78 -1.29 29.41
N PHE A 493 25.90 -0.29 29.25
CA PHE A 493 25.64 0.40 27.99
C PHE A 493 25.23 -0.55 26.84
N GLY A 494 24.56 -1.65 27.18
CA GLY A 494 23.98 -2.57 26.18
C GLY A 494 22.67 -2.05 25.56
N ILE A 495 22.14 -0.95 26.10
CA ILE A 495 21.06 -0.13 25.56
C ILE A 495 21.42 1.33 25.87
N GLU A 496 21.09 2.25 24.97
CA GLU A 496 21.43 3.67 25.12
C GLU A 496 20.66 4.31 26.28
N ASP A 497 19.42 3.88 26.53
CA ASP A 497 18.67 4.29 27.71
C ASP A 497 17.51 3.33 28.07
N ILE A 498 17.13 3.31 29.35
CA ILE A 498 15.88 2.70 29.86
C ILE A 498 14.95 3.82 30.31
N ILE A 499 13.76 3.87 29.73
CA ILE A 499 12.81 4.98 29.92
C ILE A 499 11.60 4.57 30.76
N ASP A 500 10.93 5.54 31.37
CA ASP A 500 9.54 5.36 31.80
C ASP A 500 8.68 5.12 30.55
N PRO A 501 7.87 4.04 30.46
CA PRO A 501 7.00 3.79 29.31
C PRO A 501 6.15 5.01 28.89
N ARG A 502 5.78 5.86 29.84
CA ARG A 502 4.99 7.07 29.60
C ARG A 502 5.73 8.15 28.81
N ASP A 503 7.05 8.11 28.77
CA ASP A 503 7.90 9.08 28.05
C ASP A 503 8.06 8.71 26.56
N THR A 504 7.48 7.59 26.13
CA THR A 504 7.56 7.10 24.74
C THR A 504 7.10 8.15 23.72
N ARG A 505 5.97 8.84 23.95
CA ARG A 505 5.47 9.89 23.04
C ARG A 505 6.37 11.13 23.01
N PRO A 506 6.71 11.78 24.13
CA PRO A 506 7.63 12.92 24.12
C PRO A 506 8.96 12.64 23.40
N LEU A 507 9.56 11.46 23.62
CA LEU A 507 10.80 11.05 22.95
C LEU A 507 10.60 10.82 21.44
N LEU A 508 9.44 10.28 21.05
CA LEU A 508 9.09 10.10 19.66
C LEU A 508 8.90 11.45 18.94
N VAL A 509 8.23 12.41 19.57
CA VAL A 509 8.06 13.77 19.04
C VAL A 509 9.42 14.43 18.77
N ASP A 510 10.33 14.35 19.74
CA ASP A 510 11.69 14.89 19.60
C ASP A 510 12.46 14.23 18.44
N PHE A 511 12.41 12.89 18.37
CA PHE A 511 13.05 12.14 17.29
C PHE A 511 12.49 12.50 15.91
N LEU A 512 11.16 12.63 15.77
CA LEU A 512 10.56 13.01 14.49
C LEU A 512 10.94 14.43 14.07
N ALA A 513 11.04 15.37 15.02
CA ALA A 513 11.51 16.73 14.73
C ALA A 513 12.96 16.72 14.18
N ASP A 514 13.83 15.90 14.76
CA ASP A 514 15.20 15.71 14.25
C ASP A 514 15.23 15.02 12.88
N SER A 515 14.34 14.05 12.66
CA SER A 515 14.24 13.31 11.40
C SER A 515 14.00 14.23 10.19
N GLN A 516 13.22 15.31 10.35
CA GLN A 516 12.90 16.24 9.27
C GLN A 516 14.17 16.87 8.65
N ARG A 517 15.17 17.18 9.48
CA ARG A 517 16.45 17.75 9.03
C ARG A 517 17.26 16.75 8.20
N VAL A 518 17.22 15.47 8.58
CA VAL A 518 17.92 14.40 7.86
C VAL A 518 17.20 14.09 6.55
N ILE A 519 15.88 13.95 6.57
CA ILE A 519 15.06 13.67 5.39
C ILE A 519 15.20 14.77 4.33
N ALA A 520 15.26 16.04 4.72
CA ALA A 520 15.46 17.15 3.78
C ALA A 520 16.74 17.02 2.92
N SER A 521 17.73 16.26 3.39
CA SER A 521 18.97 15.97 2.65
C SER A 521 18.92 14.69 1.79
N GLN A 522 17.84 13.91 1.89
CA GLN A 522 17.68 12.59 1.29
C GLN A 522 16.63 12.54 0.15
N LEU A 523 16.00 13.67 -0.19
CA LEU A 523 14.98 13.74 -1.23
C LEU A 523 15.48 13.26 -2.59
N GLY A 524 14.56 12.68 -3.36
CA GLY A 524 14.80 12.04 -4.64
C GLY A 524 14.71 10.51 -4.56
N PRO A 525 14.97 9.81 -5.68
CA PRO A 525 14.96 8.35 -5.73
C PRO A 525 16.05 7.77 -4.81
N VAL A 526 15.68 6.78 -4.01
CA VAL A 526 16.62 6.13 -3.08
C VAL A 526 17.54 5.16 -3.81
N SER A 527 18.84 5.19 -3.48
CA SER A 527 19.82 4.20 -3.96
C SER A 527 19.83 2.90 -3.13
N GLY A 528 18.96 2.83 -2.11
CA GLY A 528 18.83 1.75 -1.12
C GLY A 528 18.03 0.55 -1.62
N SER A 529 17.10 0.04 -0.80
CA SER A 529 16.14 -0.97 -1.24
C SER A 529 15.08 -0.30 -2.09
N SER A 530 14.91 -0.74 -3.34
CA SER A 530 13.81 -0.30 -4.18
C SER A 530 12.50 -0.94 -3.70
N TYR A 531 11.40 -0.19 -3.70
CA TYR A 531 10.10 -0.75 -3.32
C TYR A 531 9.69 -1.85 -4.30
N ARG A 532 9.37 -3.03 -3.77
CA ARG A 532 8.88 -4.17 -4.54
C ARG A 532 7.56 -4.67 -3.94
N PRO A 533 6.46 -4.65 -4.70
CA PRO A 533 5.13 -4.90 -4.19
C PRO A 533 4.87 -6.33 -3.72
#